data_AF-A0A645DGR6-F1
#
_entry.id   AF-A0A645DGR6-F1
#
_cell.length_a   1.000
_cell.length_b   1.000
_cell.length_c   1.000
_cell.angle_alpha   90.00
_cell.angle_beta   90.00
_cell.angle_gamma   90.00
#
_symmetry.space_group_name_H-M   'P 1'
#
loop_
_entity.id
_entity.type
_entity.pdbx_description
1 polymer ?
#
loop_
_entity_poly.entity_id
_entity_poly.type
_entity_poly.pdbx_seq_one_letter_code
_entity_poly.pdbx_strand_id
1 'polypeptide(L)'
;MDLGGKINNGVLFQNIKYLIFTLYQNALRREAQGKYEMASLLLYRILEMLSQSRFWRMGIDTEKVKKEQYNALGINPDSLLRKINNIKKKIGDKPLDALPQEISLIMGYIILGVLDDELIKTDNENMLVGRIKEIKGRVISRNVGIFAHGFKFQDKDSYEKFKYTVTEYLMRYCEVEGIDMDEISKESEFISL
;
A
#
# COMPACT_ATOMS: atom_id res chain seq x y z
N MET A 1 -34.37 6.83 15.84
CA MET A 1 -33.34 5.77 15.78
C MET A 1 -33.44 5.10 14.42
N ASP A 2 -32.61 5.52 13.47
CA ASP A 2 -31.81 4.63 12.62
C ASP A 2 -30.80 5.55 11.88
N LEU A 3 -29.58 5.64 12.42
CA LEU A 3 -28.45 6.39 11.86
C LEU A 3 -27.59 5.45 11.00
N GLY A 4 -28.22 4.57 10.22
CA GLY A 4 -27.57 3.70 9.25
C GLY A 4 -27.22 4.44 7.97
N GLY A 5 -26.44 5.52 8.06
CA GLY A 5 -25.85 6.15 6.89
C GLY A 5 -24.92 5.16 6.20
N LYS A 6 -25.38 4.53 5.12
CA LYS A 6 -24.47 3.88 4.16
C LYS A 6 -23.47 4.95 3.75
N ILE A 7 -22.25 4.88 4.29
CA ILE A 7 -21.13 5.67 3.81
C ILE A 7 -21.08 5.39 2.31
N ASN A 8 -21.32 6.41 1.49
CA ASN A 8 -21.21 6.27 0.06
C ASN A 8 -19.72 6.08 -0.23
N ASN A 9 -19.30 4.82 -0.33
CA ASN A 9 -17.90 4.47 -0.51
C ASN A 9 -17.30 5.17 -1.76
N GLY A 10 -18.13 5.59 -2.72
CA GLY A 10 -17.70 6.43 -3.84
C GLY A 10 -17.19 7.83 -3.44
N VAL A 11 -17.81 8.46 -2.44
CA VAL A 11 -17.37 9.77 -1.91
C VAL A 11 -16.10 9.64 -1.08
N LEU A 12 -15.97 8.54 -0.31
CA LEU A 12 -14.75 8.25 0.44
C LEU A 12 -13.55 8.11 -0.51
N PHE A 13 -13.75 7.43 -1.64
CA PHE A 13 -12.71 7.22 -2.64
C PHE A 13 -12.36 8.46 -3.47
N GLN A 14 -13.33 9.32 -3.75
CA GLN A 14 -13.03 10.63 -4.36
C GLN A 14 -12.09 11.47 -3.48
N ASN A 15 -12.11 11.25 -2.17
CA ASN A 15 -11.34 12.01 -1.20
C ASN A 15 -10.15 11.24 -0.61
N ILE A 16 -9.89 10.00 -1.03
CA ILE A 16 -8.81 9.18 -0.45
C ILE A 16 -7.44 9.82 -0.65
N LYS A 17 -7.27 10.57 -1.74
CA LYS A 17 -6.07 11.38 -2.01
C LYS A 17 -5.80 12.37 -0.86
N TYR A 18 -6.81 13.07 -0.36
CA TYR A 18 -6.64 14.03 0.74
C TYR A 18 -6.19 13.35 2.03
N LEU A 19 -6.74 12.16 2.32
CA LEU A 19 -6.32 11.39 3.49
C LEU A 19 -4.88 10.90 3.36
N ILE A 20 -4.49 10.37 2.18
CA ILE A 20 -3.12 9.94 1.89
C ILE A 20 -2.14 11.10 2.10
N PHE A 21 -2.44 12.27 1.54
CA PHE A 21 -1.55 13.43 1.64
C PHE A 21 -1.54 14.07 3.02
N THR A 22 -2.66 14.05 3.76
CA THR A 22 -2.69 14.45 5.17
C THR A 22 -1.78 13.55 6.02
N LEU A 23 -1.83 12.23 5.80
CA LEU A 23 -0.94 11.29 6.48
C LEU A 23 0.52 11.53 6.09
N TYR A 24 0.79 11.82 4.81
CA TYR A 24 2.15 12.09 4.32
C TYR A 24 2.74 13.34 4.99
N GLN A 25 2.00 14.45 5.00
CA GLN A 25 2.42 15.68 5.68
C GLN A 25 2.57 15.49 7.20
N ASN A 26 1.75 14.64 7.81
CA ASN A 26 1.93 14.28 9.22
C ASN A 26 3.22 13.47 9.43
N ALA A 27 3.54 12.53 8.53
CA ALA A 27 4.77 11.75 8.59
C ALA A 27 6.02 12.66 8.53
N LEU A 28 6.04 13.63 7.61
CA LEU A 28 7.13 14.61 7.48
C LEU A 28 7.27 15.48 8.74
N ARG A 29 6.15 15.84 9.38
CA ARG A 29 6.18 16.56 10.66
C ARG A 29 6.76 15.73 11.80
N ARG A 30 6.40 14.44 11.87
CA ARG A 30 6.95 13.51 12.87
C ARG A 30 8.44 13.30 12.66
N GLU A 31 8.88 13.20 11.41
CA GLU A 31 10.30 13.18 11.04
C GLU A 31 11.04 14.43 11.51
N ALA A 32 10.50 15.63 11.26
CA ALA A 32 11.10 16.89 11.72
C ALA A 32 11.21 16.98 13.27
N GLN A 33 10.34 16.26 13.99
CA GLN A 33 10.38 16.12 15.45
C GLN A 33 11.32 15.00 15.93
N GLY A 34 12.01 14.29 15.04
CA GLY A 34 12.82 13.11 15.35
C GLY A 34 12.02 11.86 15.74
N LYS A 35 10.70 11.86 15.51
CA LYS A 35 9.77 10.78 15.87
C LYS A 35 9.63 9.76 14.73
N TYR A 36 10.74 9.11 14.38
CA TYR A 36 10.83 8.24 13.20
C TYR A 36 9.87 7.04 13.25
N GLU A 37 9.62 6.46 14.42
CA GLU A 37 8.64 5.38 14.59
C GLU A 37 7.23 5.80 14.17
N MET A 38 6.78 6.96 14.64
CA MET A 38 5.45 7.49 14.31
C MET A 38 5.38 7.89 12.84
N ALA A 39 6.45 8.46 12.30
CA ALA A 39 6.56 8.77 10.88
C ALA A 39 6.45 7.49 10.02
N SER A 40 7.16 6.42 10.39
CA SER A 40 7.07 5.12 9.73
C SER A 40 5.69 4.49 9.80
N LEU A 41 4.97 4.59 10.93
CA LEU A 41 3.60 4.08 11.03
C LEU A 41 2.68 4.74 10.00
N LEU A 42 2.80 6.07 9.85
CA LEU A 42 2.03 6.84 8.87
C LEU A 42 2.42 6.44 7.43
N LEU A 43 3.71 6.30 7.15
CA LEU A 43 4.21 5.85 5.84
C LEU A 43 3.75 4.43 5.49
N TYR A 44 3.72 3.51 6.47
CA TYR A 44 3.16 2.17 6.30
C TYR A 44 1.68 2.24 5.92
N ARG A 45 0.90 3.07 6.61
CA ARG A 45 -0.54 3.22 6.31
C ARG A 45 -0.77 3.80 4.92
N ILE A 46 0.07 4.76 4.50
CA ILE A 46 0.02 5.28 3.13
C ILE A 46 0.22 4.14 2.14
N LEU A 47 1.29 3.34 2.27
CA LEU A 47 1.59 2.25 1.35
C LEU A 47 0.44 1.23 1.23
N GLU A 48 -0.26 0.96 2.35
CA GLU A 48 -1.47 0.13 2.39
C GLU A 48 -2.64 0.78 1.65
N MET A 49 -2.89 2.07 1.91
CA MET A 49 -3.95 2.82 1.25
C MET A 49 -3.74 2.93 -0.26
N LEU A 50 -2.50 3.05 -0.75
CA LEU A 50 -2.22 3.06 -2.19
C LEU A 50 -2.70 1.76 -2.85
N SER A 51 -2.31 0.61 -2.29
CA SER A 51 -2.73 -0.69 -2.83
C SER A 51 -4.24 -0.90 -2.71
N GLN A 52 -4.82 -0.57 -1.55
CA GLN A 52 -6.27 -0.68 -1.34
C GLN A 52 -7.06 0.19 -2.34
N SER A 53 -6.54 1.37 -2.66
CA SER A 53 -7.18 2.26 -3.62
C SER A 53 -7.19 1.70 -5.04
N ARG A 54 -6.09 1.07 -5.47
CA ARG A 54 -6.05 0.37 -6.76
C ARG A 54 -7.09 -0.76 -6.82
N PHE A 55 -7.21 -1.57 -5.78
CA PHE A 55 -8.24 -2.62 -5.71
C PHE A 55 -9.65 -2.05 -5.73
N TRP A 56 -9.88 -0.95 -5.04
CA TRP A 56 -11.18 -0.32 -5.01
C TRP A 56 -11.64 0.16 -6.38
N ARG A 57 -10.74 0.73 -7.18
CA ARG A 57 -11.00 1.11 -8.58
C ARG A 57 -11.44 -0.08 -9.43
N MET A 58 -11.00 -1.28 -9.07
CA MET A 58 -11.39 -2.56 -9.70
C MET A 58 -12.66 -3.17 -9.06
N GLY A 59 -13.31 -2.48 -8.12
CA GLY A 59 -14.50 -2.95 -7.42
C GLY A 59 -14.22 -3.99 -6.33
N ILE A 60 -12.99 -4.02 -5.79
CA ILE A 60 -12.57 -4.96 -4.76
C ILE A 60 -12.34 -4.24 -3.43
N ASP A 61 -13.06 -4.68 -2.41
CA ASP A 61 -12.78 -4.36 -1.01
C ASP A 61 -11.80 -5.41 -0.47
N THR A 62 -10.58 -4.99 -0.16
CA THR A 62 -9.49 -5.88 0.26
C THR A 62 -9.76 -6.61 1.57
N GLU A 63 -10.69 -6.13 2.41
CA GLU A 63 -11.03 -6.79 3.68
C GLU A 63 -12.06 -7.91 3.50
N LYS A 64 -12.84 -7.90 2.40
CA LYS A 64 -13.96 -8.83 2.19
C LYS A 64 -14.08 -9.21 0.72
N VAL A 65 -13.04 -9.84 0.20
CA VAL A 65 -13.00 -10.26 -1.20
C VAL A 65 -13.82 -11.52 -1.39
N LYS A 66 -14.85 -11.42 -2.24
CA LYS A 66 -15.61 -12.57 -2.71
C LYS A 66 -14.90 -13.24 -3.88
N LYS A 67 -15.03 -14.56 -3.99
CA LYS A 67 -14.37 -15.35 -5.04
C LYS A 67 -14.71 -14.84 -6.44
N GLU A 68 -15.95 -14.40 -6.64
CA GLU A 68 -16.46 -13.92 -7.92
C GLU A 68 -15.80 -12.61 -8.36
N GLN A 69 -15.32 -11.79 -7.43
CA GLN A 69 -14.65 -10.52 -7.73
C GLN A 69 -13.29 -10.73 -8.41
N TYR A 70 -12.62 -11.86 -8.14
CA TYR A 70 -11.38 -12.20 -8.86
C TYR A 70 -11.61 -12.46 -10.35
N ASN A 71 -12.80 -12.90 -10.75
CA ASN A 71 -13.12 -13.08 -12.16
C ASN A 71 -13.17 -11.74 -12.92
N ALA A 72 -13.43 -10.64 -12.22
CA ALA A 72 -13.50 -9.31 -12.80
C ALA A 72 -12.12 -8.70 -13.11
N LEU A 73 -11.02 -9.34 -12.68
CA LEU A 73 -9.66 -8.84 -12.85
C LEU A 73 -9.04 -9.12 -14.24
N GLY A 74 -9.84 -9.61 -15.20
CA GLY A 74 -9.35 -9.90 -16.56
C GLY A 74 -8.37 -11.08 -16.64
N ILE A 75 -8.19 -11.82 -15.55
CA ILE A 75 -7.36 -13.04 -15.47
C ILE A 75 -8.16 -14.17 -14.85
N ASN A 76 -8.02 -15.37 -15.40
CA ASN A 76 -8.63 -16.57 -14.81
C ASN A 76 -8.09 -16.80 -13.38
N PRO A 77 -8.95 -17.06 -12.37
CA PRO A 77 -8.53 -17.20 -10.97
C PRO A 77 -7.46 -18.27 -10.71
N ASP A 78 -7.51 -19.41 -11.39
CA ASP A 78 -6.50 -20.47 -11.23
C ASP A 78 -5.16 -20.02 -11.79
N SER A 79 -5.19 -19.30 -12.92
CA SER A 79 -3.99 -18.68 -13.47
C SER A 79 -3.42 -17.60 -12.56
N LEU A 80 -4.29 -16.78 -11.96
CA LEU A 80 -3.89 -15.76 -10.98
C LEU A 80 -3.21 -16.41 -9.77
N LEU A 81 -3.83 -17.45 -9.20
CA LEU A 81 -3.26 -18.20 -8.06
C LEU A 81 -1.90 -18.80 -8.40
N ARG A 82 -1.75 -19.43 -9.58
CA ARG A 82 -0.45 -19.96 -10.03
C ARG A 82 0.63 -18.88 -10.13
N LYS A 83 0.29 -17.72 -10.73
CA LYS A 83 1.23 -16.60 -10.87
C LYS A 83 1.60 -16.01 -9.50
N ILE A 84 0.63 -15.81 -8.61
CA ILE A 84 0.87 -15.40 -7.22
C ILE A 84 1.83 -16.38 -6.53
N ASN A 85 1.58 -17.68 -6.64
CA ASN A 85 2.42 -18.70 -6.01
C ASN A 85 3.84 -18.75 -6.59
N ASN A 86 4.02 -18.45 -7.87
CA ASN A 86 5.35 -18.29 -8.47
C ASN A 86 6.11 -17.12 -7.81
N ILE A 87 5.47 -15.94 -7.67
CA ILE A 87 6.07 -14.80 -6.99
C ILE A 87 6.36 -15.13 -5.52
N LYS A 88 5.40 -15.70 -4.79
CA LYS A 88 5.55 -16.09 -3.38
C LYS A 88 6.75 -17.02 -3.17
N LYS A 89 6.91 -18.04 -4.01
CA LYS A 89 8.07 -18.94 -3.98
C LYS A 89 9.38 -18.17 -4.15
N LYS A 90 9.47 -17.24 -5.12
CA LYS A 90 10.68 -16.45 -5.39
C LYS A 90 11.03 -15.45 -4.28
N ILE A 91 10.05 -15.00 -3.50
CA ILE A 91 10.25 -14.15 -2.32
C ILE A 91 10.41 -14.94 -1.01
N GLY A 92 10.46 -16.28 -1.08
CA GLY A 92 10.66 -17.17 0.06
C GLY A 92 9.42 -17.39 0.93
N ASP A 93 8.23 -17.08 0.43
CA ASP A 93 6.96 -17.33 1.12
C ASP A 93 6.33 -18.66 0.72
N LYS A 94 5.56 -19.23 1.65
CA LYS A 94 4.74 -20.41 1.40
C LYS A 94 3.68 -20.12 0.34
N PRO A 95 3.40 -21.06 -0.58
CA PRO A 95 2.31 -20.91 -1.53
C PRO A 95 0.94 -20.86 -0.82
N LEU A 96 -0.06 -20.35 -1.53
CA LEU A 96 -1.46 -20.36 -1.15
C LEU A 96 -2.17 -21.57 -1.78
N ASP A 97 -3.09 -22.16 -1.03
CA ASP A 97 -3.99 -23.21 -1.55
C ASP A 97 -5.17 -22.62 -2.33
N ALA A 98 -5.56 -21.38 -2.01
CA ALA A 98 -6.65 -20.65 -2.66
C ALA A 98 -6.38 -19.14 -2.66
N LEU A 99 -7.08 -18.40 -3.53
CA LEU A 99 -7.06 -16.94 -3.49
C LEU A 99 -7.63 -16.44 -2.15
N PRO A 100 -7.02 -15.41 -1.54
CA PRO A 100 -7.38 -14.99 -0.20
C PRO A 100 -8.71 -14.22 -0.17
N GLN A 101 -9.45 -14.33 0.93
CA GLN A 101 -10.64 -13.51 1.19
C GLN A 101 -10.28 -12.14 1.80
N GLU A 102 -9.06 -12.02 2.36
CA GLU A 102 -8.48 -10.79 2.87
C GLU A 102 -7.12 -10.55 2.19
N ILE A 103 -6.95 -9.39 1.56
CA ILE A 103 -5.72 -9.01 0.88
C ILE A 103 -4.90 -8.12 1.82
N SER A 104 -3.86 -8.71 2.41
CA SER A 104 -2.86 -7.96 3.18
C SER A 104 -2.00 -7.07 2.27
N LEU A 105 -1.30 -6.09 2.85
CA LEU A 105 -0.40 -5.18 2.13
C LEU A 105 0.51 -5.89 1.11
N ILE A 106 1.29 -6.87 1.56
CA ILE A 106 2.24 -7.58 0.68
C ILE A 106 1.50 -8.39 -0.39
N MET A 107 0.38 -9.02 -0.02
CA MET A 107 -0.44 -9.74 -0.98
C MET A 107 -1.02 -8.80 -2.05
N GLY A 108 -1.43 -7.60 -1.64
CA GLY A 108 -1.96 -6.58 -2.54
C GLY A 108 -0.95 -6.20 -3.61
N TYR A 109 0.29 -5.88 -3.23
CA TYR A 109 1.35 -5.59 -4.19
C TYR A 109 1.73 -6.78 -5.08
N ILE A 110 1.68 -8.02 -4.56
CA ILE A 110 1.90 -9.22 -5.38
C ILE A 110 0.81 -9.35 -6.44
N ILE A 111 -0.46 -9.23 -6.05
CA ILE A 111 -1.60 -9.34 -6.97
C ILE A 111 -1.53 -8.21 -8.02
N LEU A 112 -1.33 -6.96 -7.59
CA LEU A 112 -1.19 -5.81 -8.51
C LEU A 112 -0.04 -6.02 -9.51
N GLY A 113 1.11 -6.54 -9.07
CA GLY A 113 2.21 -6.85 -9.97
C GLY A 113 1.91 -7.99 -10.96
N VAL A 114 1.15 -9.00 -10.54
CA VAL A 114 0.70 -10.08 -11.44
C VAL A 114 -0.30 -9.57 -12.49
N LEU A 115 -1.07 -8.54 -12.15
CA LEU A 115 -1.99 -7.84 -13.04
C LEU A 115 -1.30 -6.78 -13.91
N ASP A 116 0.00 -6.59 -13.74
CA ASP A 116 0.79 -5.54 -14.40
C ASP A 116 0.26 -4.12 -14.13
N ASP A 117 -0.25 -3.89 -12.90
CA ASP A 117 -0.79 -2.59 -12.50
C ASP A 117 0.32 -1.53 -12.48
N GLU A 118 0.04 -0.38 -13.08
CA GLU A 118 0.94 0.76 -13.22
C GLU A 118 1.61 1.20 -11.91
N LEU A 119 0.96 1.00 -10.75
CA LEU A 119 1.52 1.31 -9.43
C LEU A 119 2.82 0.55 -9.15
N ILE A 120 2.97 -0.67 -9.65
CA ILE A 120 4.13 -1.55 -9.35
C ILE A 120 4.75 -2.20 -10.59
N LYS A 121 4.20 -1.99 -11.80
CA LYS A 121 4.70 -2.61 -13.04
C LYS A 121 6.21 -2.46 -13.22
N THR A 122 6.82 -3.48 -13.81
CA THR A 122 8.26 -3.58 -14.07
C THR A 122 8.49 -4.30 -15.39
N ASP A 123 9.66 -4.06 -16.01
CA ASP A 123 10.00 -4.66 -17.31
C ASP A 123 10.04 -6.19 -17.31
N ASN A 124 10.30 -6.82 -16.14
CA ASN A 124 10.35 -8.27 -16.02
C ASN A 124 10.05 -8.77 -14.61
N GLU A 125 9.75 -10.07 -14.52
CA GLU A 125 9.38 -10.73 -13.26
C GLU A 125 10.47 -10.66 -12.17
N ASN A 126 11.76 -10.66 -12.53
CA ASN A 126 12.83 -10.58 -11.53
C ASN A 126 12.87 -9.20 -10.86
N MET A 127 12.61 -8.14 -11.62
CA MET A 127 12.47 -6.78 -11.08
C MET A 127 11.24 -6.67 -10.17
N LEU A 128 10.09 -7.24 -10.58
CA LEU A 128 8.90 -7.32 -9.72
C LEU A 128 9.21 -8.02 -8.40
N VAL A 129 9.85 -9.20 -8.45
CA VAL A 129 10.28 -9.95 -7.26
C VAL A 129 11.20 -9.12 -6.37
N GLY A 130 12.12 -8.34 -6.96
CA GLY A 130 12.97 -7.39 -6.25
C GLY A 130 12.18 -6.34 -5.48
N ARG A 131 11.21 -5.68 -6.14
CA ARG A 131 10.33 -4.69 -5.52
C ARG A 131 9.49 -5.27 -4.38
N ILE A 132 8.92 -6.44 -4.57
CA ILE A 132 8.14 -7.12 -3.53
C ILE A 132 9.04 -7.46 -2.33
N LYS A 133 10.26 -7.94 -2.55
CA LYS A 133 11.24 -8.17 -1.47
C LYS A 133 11.60 -6.89 -0.73
N GLU A 134 11.77 -5.78 -1.45
CA GLU A 134 12.05 -4.48 -0.84
C GLU A 134 10.89 -4.03 0.05
N ILE A 135 9.66 -3.96 -0.48
CA ILE A 135 8.48 -3.58 0.30
C ILE A 135 8.34 -4.48 1.53
N LYS A 136 8.46 -5.80 1.34
CA LYS A 136 8.38 -6.78 2.41
C LYS A 136 9.45 -6.55 3.48
N GLY A 137 10.70 -6.29 3.10
CA GLY A 137 11.77 -5.97 4.02
C GLY A 137 11.47 -4.74 4.87
N ARG A 138 10.97 -3.67 4.25
CA ARG A 138 10.58 -2.42 4.93
C ARG A 138 9.41 -2.62 5.90
N VAL A 139 8.40 -3.38 5.48
CA VAL A 139 7.23 -3.70 6.29
C VAL A 139 7.61 -4.59 7.48
N ILE A 140 8.47 -5.59 7.28
CA ILE A 140 8.93 -6.47 8.36
C ILE A 140 9.82 -5.70 9.36
N SER A 141 10.67 -4.77 8.91
CA SER A 141 11.44 -3.95 9.85
C SER A 141 10.56 -3.14 10.80
N ARG A 142 9.34 -2.76 10.37
CA ARG A 142 8.32 -2.15 11.26
C ARG A 142 7.73 -3.15 12.24
N ASN A 143 7.47 -4.39 11.81
CA ASN A 143 6.90 -5.43 12.68
C ASN A 143 7.83 -5.84 13.85
N VAL A 144 9.10 -5.47 13.81
CA VAL A 144 10.08 -5.67 14.89
C VAL A 144 10.31 -4.39 15.73
N GLY A 145 9.67 -3.27 15.37
CA GLY A 145 9.74 -2.00 16.09
C GLY A 145 8.88 -1.95 17.35
N ILE A 146 9.06 -0.88 18.14
CA ILE A 146 8.44 -0.67 19.46
C ILE A 146 6.91 -0.69 19.42
N PHE A 147 6.31 -0.20 18.32
CA PHE A 147 4.85 -0.15 18.17
C PHE A 147 4.22 -1.41 17.54
N ALA A 148 5.01 -2.47 17.32
CA ALA A 148 4.52 -3.76 16.86
C ALA A 148 4.82 -4.85 17.90
N HIS A 149 5.98 -5.50 17.80
CA HIS A 149 6.32 -6.67 18.63
C HIS A 149 7.77 -6.70 19.14
N GLY A 150 8.55 -5.61 19.05
CA GLY A 150 9.93 -5.56 19.55
C GLY A 150 10.25 -4.33 20.40
N PHE A 151 11.52 -4.19 20.82
CA PHE A 151 12.02 -3.06 21.64
C PHE A 151 13.10 -2.23 20.92
N LYS A 152 13.27 -2.42 19.61
CA LYS A 152 14.28 -1.71 18.82
C LYS A 152 13.69 -0.40 18.28
N PHE A 153 14.38 0.70 18.58
CA PHE A 153 14.15 1.96 17.89
C PHE A 153 14.61 1.82 16.43
N GLN A 154 13.77 2.28 15.52
CA GLN A 154 14.11 2.47 14.12
C GLN A 154 15.14 3.59 14.02
N ASP A 155 16.32 3.24 13.54
CA ASP A 155 17.36 4.22 13.24
C ASP A 155 16.96 5.09 12.04
N LYS A 156 17.57 6.27 11.96
CA LYS A 156 17.27 7.27 10.94
C LYS A 156 17.49 6.75 9.51
N ASP A 157 18.53 5.95 9.28
CA ASP A 157 18.85 5.42 7.94
C ASP A 157 17.78 4.41 7.48
N SER A 158 17.36 3.52 8.38
CA SER A 158 16.24 2.60 8.13
C SER A 158 14.94 3.35 7.83
N TYR A 159 14.68 4.45 8.53
CA TYR A 159 13.55 5.36 8.26
C TYR A 159 13.65 6.04 6.90
N GLU A 160 14.78 6.69 6.60
CA GLU A 160 14.98 7.43 5.35
C GLU A 160 14.80 6.52 4.14
N LYS A 161 15.34 5.30 4.20
CA LYS A 161 15.14 4.30 3.16
C LYS A 161 13.68 3.88 3.00
N PHE A 162 12.93 3.77 4.09
CA PHE A 162 11.50 3.44 4.01
C PHE A 162 10.69 4.60 3.43
N LYS A 163 10.95 5.83 3.88
CA LYS A 163 10.37 7.06 3.33
C LYS A 163 10.63 7.16 1.82
N TYR A 164 11.84 6.86 1.37
CA TYR A 164 12.19 6.85 -0.04
C TYR A 164 11.28 5.87 -0.82
N THR A 165 11.19 4.61 -0.39
CA THR A 165 10.32 3.62 -1.03
C THR A 165 8.87 4.09 -1.07
N VAL A 166 8.30 4.58 0.05
CA VAL A 166 6.90 5.03 0.09
C VAL A 166 6.66 6.26 -0.79
N THR A 167 7.62 7.19 -0.84
CA THR A 167 7.52 8.38 -1.71
C THR A 167 7.55 7.98 -3.18
N GLU A 168 8.38 7.01 -3.58
CA GLU A 168 8.38 6.47 -4.95
C GLU A 168 7.00 5.91 -5.34
N TYR A 169 6.39 5.09 -4.48
CA TYR A 169 5.05 4.55 -4.75
C TYR A 169 3.97 5.62 -4.72
N LEU A 170 4.09 6.64 -3.86
CA LEU A 170 3.16 7.77 -3.84
C LEU A 170 3.22 8.56 -5.15
N MET A 171 4.42 8.81 -5.69
CA MET A 171 4.59 9.49 -6.98
C MET A 171 3.95 8.67 -8.12
N ARG A 172 4.24 7.37 -8.20
CA ARG A 172 3.59 6.46 -9.16
C ARG A 172 2.07 6.49 -9.03
N TYR A 173 1.56 6.45 -7.80
CA TYR A 173 0.13 6.52 -7.55
C TYR A 173 -0.47 7.82 -8.06
N CYS A 174 0.21 8.95 -7.87
CA CYS A 174 -0.24 10.25 -8.38
C CYS A 174 -0.27 10.28 -9.91
N GLU A 175 0.76 9.76 -10.58
CA GLU A 175 0.80 9.63 -12.04
C GLU A 175 -0.39 8.80 -12.55
N VAL A 176 -0.64 7.65 -11.92
CA VAL A 176 -1.71 6.72 -12.29
C VAL A 176 -3.11 7.31 -12.08
N GLU A 177 -3.30 8.08 -11.01
CA GLU A 177 -4.59 8.68 -10.66
C GLU A 177 -4.78 10.10 -11.21
N GLY A 178 -3.79 10.65 -11.92
CA GLY A 178 -3.82 12.01 -12.46
C GLY A 178 -3.87 13.08 -11.37
N ILE A 179 -3.15 12.87 -10.26
CA ILE A 179 -3.07 13.79 -9.12
C ILE A 179 -1.83 14.68 -9.27
N ASP A 180 -2.01 16.00 -9.23
CA ASP A 180 -0.90 16.93 -9.05
C ASP A 180 -0.41 16.86 -7.60
N MET A 181 0.77 16.29 -7.41
CA MET A 181 1.37 16.07 -6.09
C MET A 181 1.70 17.40 -5.38
N ASP A 182 2.10 18.43 -6.13
CA ASP A 182 2.49 19.72 -5.55
C ASP A 182 1.27 20.50 -5.09
N GLU A 183 0.20 20.48 -5.89
CA GLU A 183 -1.07 21.12 -5.55
C GLU A 183 -1.65 20.52 -4.27
N ILE A 184 -1.86 19.19 -4.23
CA ILE A 184 -2.49 18.54 -3.07
C ILE A 184 -1.60 18.56 -1.82
N SER A 185 -0.28 18.57 -1.98
CA SER A 185 0.64 18.70 -0.84
C SER A 185 0.51 20.05 -0.17
N LYS A 186 0.35 21.14 -0.94
CA LYS A 186 0.09 22.48 -0.40
C LYS A 186 -1.25 22.56 0.31
N GLU A 187 -2.31 21.98 -0.28
CA GLU A 187 -3.64 21.94 0.34
C GLU A 187 -3.66 21.13 1.65
N SER A 188 -2.81 20.10 1.73
CA SER A 188 -2.71 19.22 2.90
C SER A 188 -1.66 19.71 3.91
N GLU A 189 -0.97 20.81 3.62
CA GLU A 189 0.01 21.39 4.52
C GLU A 189 -0.73 22.00 5.72
N PHE A 190 -0.37 21.55 6.91
CA PHE A 190 -1.07 22.00 8.11
C PHE A 190 -0.73 23.46 8.39
N ILE A 191 -1.76 24.29 8.56
CA ILE A 191 -1.61 25.70 8.94
C ILE A 191 -0.90 25.74 10.30
N SER A 192 0.31 26.30 10.32
CA SER A 192 0.94 26.74 11.57
C SER A 192 0.20 28.00 12.03
N LEU A 193 -0.70 27.84 13.01
CA LEU A 193 -1.27 28.96 13.76
C LEU A 193 -0.22 29.60 14.65
#